data_AF-A0AAU0KDY1-F1
#
_entry.id   AF-A0AAU0KDY1-F1
#
_cell.length_a   1.000
_cell.length_b   1.000
_cell.length_c   1.000
_cell.angle_alpha   90.00
_cell.angle_beta   90.00
_cell.angle_gamma   90.00
#
_symmetry.space_group_name_H-M   'P 1'
#
loop_
_entity.id
_entity.type
_entity.pdbx_description
1 polymer ?
#
loop_
_entity_poly.entity_id
_entity_poly.type
_entity_poly.pdbx_seq_one_letter_code
_entity_poly.pdbx_strand_id
1 'polypeptide(L)'
;MRTLFAVVNALLGLVLALTPFWLAPVCSQMAPHGGPMKCYYSGLFIAGMGAVVVVLALFALLRRGRGWFAVLASLVAVAAAVACLLVPNGVIPLRGAGWVCGLCGDPTHACRAVTMPLVRKIAAAIVALNVVSLILSFVRGGR
;
A
#
# COMPACT_ATOMS: atom_id res chain seq x y z
N MET A 1 23.09 -2.54 -4.17
CA MET A 1 22.14 -1.64 -3.48
C MET A 1 20.74 -1.64 -4.11
N ARG A 2 20.59 -1.52 -5.44
CA ARG A 2 19.25 -1.58 -6.10
C ARG A 2 18.45 -2.85 -5.78
N THR A 3 19.12 -4.01 -5.74
CA THR A 3 18.50 -5.29 -5.37
C THR A 3 18.03 -5.31 -3.91
N LEU A 4 18.79 -4.74 -2.98
CA LEU A 4 18.41 -4.66 -1.57
C LEU A 4 17.14 -3.82 -1.39
N PHE A 5 17.08 -2.64 -2.02
CA PHE A 5 15.88 -1.79 -1.98
C PHE A 5 14.66 -2.51 -2.58
N ALA A 6 14.82 -3.22 -3.69
CA ALA A 6 13.74 -3.97 -4.30
C ALA A 6 13.25 -5.14 -3.40
N VAL A 7 14.16 -5.87 -2.74
CA VAL A 7 13.80 -6.92 -1.77
C VAL A 7 13.03 -6.33 -0.58
N VAL A 8 13.52 -5.26 0.03
CA VAL A 8 12.83 -4.64 1.17
C VAL A 8 11.48 -4.07 0.74
N ASN A 9 11.38 -3.48 -0.44
CA ASN A 9 10.12 -2.97 -0.98
C ASN A 9 9.11 -4.10 -1.25
N ALA A 10 9.57 -5.25 -1.75
CA ALA A 10 8.74 -6.43 -1.92
C ALA A 10 8.21 -6.95 -0.56
N LEU A 11 9.07 -7.00 0.47
CA LEU A 11 8.66 -7.40 1.82
C LEU A 11 7.64 -6.42 2.40
N LEU A 12 7.89 -5.11 2.31
CA LEU A 12 6.95 -4.10 2.81
C LEU A 12 5.62 -4.12 2.05
N GLY A 13 5.65 -4.29 0.73
CA GLY A 13 4.45 -4.46 -0.09
C GLY A 13 3.66 -5.71 0.29
N LEU A 14 4.35 -6.81 0.60
CA LEU A 14 3.73 -8.06 1.02
C LEU A 14 3.04 -7.91 2.38
N VAL A 15 3.73 -7.30 3.34
CA VAL A 15 3.14 -7.00 4.65
C VAL A 15 1.93 -6.06 4.49
N LEU A 16 2.03 -5.03 3.64
CA LEU A 16 0.89 -4.15 3.34
C LEU A 16 -0.29 -4.92 2.76
N ALA A 17 -0.03 -5.84 1.84
CA ALA A 17 -1.06 -6.64 1.18
C ALA A 17 -1.79 -7.59 2.15
N LEU A 18 -1.04 -8.19 3.08
CA LEU A 18 -1.56 -9.11 4.08
C LEU A 18 -2.21 -8.39 5.28
N THR A 19 -1.86 -7.13 5.52
CA THR A 19 -2.33 -6.37 6.69
C THR A 19 -3.86 -6.39 6.86
N PRO A 20 -4.68 -6.02 5.85
CA PRO A 20 -6.12 -5.88 6.04
C PRO A 20 -6.89 -7.19 6.24
N PHE A 21 -6.29 -8.36 5.97
CA PHE A 21 -7.00 -9.65 6.07
C PHE A 21 -6.35 -10.65 7.04
N TRP A 22 -5.04 -10.58 7.24
CA TRP A 22 -4.29 -11.56 8.03
C TRP A 22 -3.65 -10.96 9.30
N LEU A 23 -2.97 -9.81 9.20
CA LEU A 23 -2.27 -9.25 10.37
C LEU A 23 -3.18 -8.40 11.27
N ALA A 24 -4.03 -7.58 10.67
CA ALA A 24 -4.95 -6.69 11.36
C ALA A 24 -6.27 -6.66 10.58
N PRO A 25 -7.09 -7.71 10.71
CA PRO A 25 -8.27 -7.90 9.88
C PRO A 25 -9.23 -6.71 10.00
N VAL A 26 -9.64 -6.18 8.85
CA VAL A 26 -10.72 -5.19 8.79
C VAL A 26 -12.07 -5.84 9.08
N CYS A 27 -13.07 -5.02 9.41
CA CYS A 27 -14.42 -5.50 9.66
C CYS A 27 -14.96 -6.23 8.42
N SER A 28 -15.15 -7.55 8.54
CA SER A 28 -15.67 -8.44 7.51
C SER A 28 -17.18 -8.70 7.63
N GLN A 29 -17.83 -8.12 8.65
CA GLN A 29 -19.26 -8.29 8.86
C GLN A 29 -20.05 -7.65 7.71
N MET A 30 -21.15 -8.30 7.35
CA MET A 30 -22.11 -7.76 6.39
C MET A 30 -22.90 -6.63 7.04
N ALA A 31 -23.09 -5.57 6.28
CA ALA A 31 -23.98 -4.49 6.65
C ALA A 31 -25.43 -5.01 6.72
N PRO A 32 -26.35 -4.31 7.40
CA PRO A 32 -27.77 -4.70 7.52
C PRO A 32 -28.49 -4.93 6.18
N HIS A 33 -27.94 -4.38 5.10
CA HIS A 33 -28.42 -4.47 3.72
C HIS A 33 -27.86 -5.69 2.96
N GLY A 34 -27.16 -6.60 3.66
CA GLY A 34 -26.56 -7.81 3.08
C GLY A 34 -25.24 -7.59 2.32
N GLY A 35 -24.81 -6.35 2.12
CA GLY A 35 -23.56 -6.00 1.42
C GLY A 35 -22.35 -5.86 2.34
N PRO A 36 -21.11 -5.91 1.82
CA PRO A 36 -19.89 -5.67 2.59
C PRO A 36 -19.82 -4.23 3.12
N MET A 37 -19.25 -4.05 4.32
CA MET A 37 -19.03 -2.72 4.89
C MET A 37 -17.93 -1.93 4.15
N LYS A 38 -17.92 -0.61 4.34
CA LYS A 38 -16.91 0.30 3.72
C LYS A 38 -15.46 -0.10 4.04
N CYS A 39 -15.24 -0.59 5.27
CA CYS A 39 -13.95 -1.04 5.78
C CYS A 39 -13.40 -2.25 5.00
N TYR A 40 -14.29 -3.13 4.51
CA TYR A 40 -13.93 -4.26 3.66
C TYR A 40 -13.37 -3.80 2.31
N TYR A 41 -14.04 -2.85 1.65
CA TYR A 41 -13.56 -2.29 0.38
C TYR A 41 -12.24 -1.53 0.53
N SER A 42 -12.06 -0.79 1.63
CA SER A 42 -10.77 -0.18 1.97
C SER A 42 -9.68 -1.23 2.20
N GLY A 43 -9.99 -2.33 2.88
CA GLY A 43 -9.08 -3.45 3.04
C GLY A 43 -8.67 -4.08 1.71
N LEU A 44 -9.65 -4.32 0.82
CA LEU A 44 -9.40 -4.85 -0.52
C LEU A 44 -8.53 -3.90 -1.36
N PHE A 45 -8.77 -2.59 -1.26
CA PHE A 45 -7.95 -1.57 -1.92
C PHE A 45 -6.51 -1.61 -1.42
N ILE A 46 -6.29 -1.61 -0.10
CA ILE A 46 -4.95 -1.67 0.49
C ILE A 46 -4.24 -2.98 0.08
N ALA A 47 -4.96 -4.10 0.08
CA ALA A 47 -4.44 -5.38 -0.37
C ALA A 47 -4.00 -5.34 -1.84
N GLY A 48 -4.86 -4.79 -2.71
CA GLY A 48 -4.57 -4.64 -4.14
C GLY A 48 -3.36 -3.74 -4.40
N MET A 49 -3.27 -2.59 -3.74
CA MET A 49 -2.12 -1.69 -3.88
C MET A 49 -0.83 -2.31 -3.35
N GLY A 50 -0.89 -3.03 -2.23
CA GLY A 50 0.25 -3.82 -1.72
C GLY A 50 0.71 -4.87 -2.73
N ALA A 51 -0.23 -5.61 -3.34
CA ALA A 51 0.08 -6.58 -4.38
C ALA A 51 0.75 -5.94 -5.62
N VAL A 52 0.30 -4.76 -6.04
CA VAL A 52 0.95 -4.00 -7.13
C VAL A 52 2.40 -3.67 -6.78
N VAL A 53 2.68 -3.23 -5.55
CA VAL A 53 4.05 -2.95 -5.08
C VAL A 53 4.92 -4.21 -5.12
N VAL A 54 4.39 -5.34 -4.66
CA VAL A 54 5.09 -6.64 -4.69
C VAL A 54 5.43 -7.05 -6.11
N VAL A 55 4.44 -7.03 -7.02
CA VAL A 55 4.63 -7.43 -8.42
C VAL A 55 5.69 -6.56 -9.08
N LEU A 56 5.63 -5.24 -8.92
CA LEU A 56 6.61 -4.33 -9.50
C LEU A 56 8.01 -4.53 -8.91
N ALA A 57 8.11 -4.78 -7.60
CA ALA A 57 9.38 -5.08 -6.95
C ALA A 57 9.98 -6.39 -7.46
N LEU A 58 9.18 -7.45 -7.63
CA LEU A 58 9.60 -8.72 -8.22
C LEU A 58 10.06 -8.54 -9.67
N PHE A 59 9.33 -7.79 -10.49
CA PHE A 59 9.76 -7.47 -11.86
C PHE A 59 11.08 -6.70 -11.89
N ALA A 60 11.28 -5.74 -10.97
CA ALA A 60 12.53 -5.00 -10.85
C ALA A 60 13.71 -5.92 -10.47
N LEU A 61 13.47 -6.93 -9.61
CA LEU A 61 14.45 -7.96 -9.27
C LEU A 61 14.78 -8.85 -10.47
N LEU A 62 13.75 -9.34 -11.18
CA LEU A 62 13.89 -10.26 -12.31
C LEU A 62 14.65 -9.63 -13.49
N ARG A 63 14.41 -8.35 -13.77
CA ARG A 63 15.09 -7.62 -14.85
C ARG A 63 16.44 -7.02 -14.46
N ARG A 64 17.04 -7.46 -13.34
CA ARG A 64 18.33 -6.96 -12.80
C ARG A 64 18.42 -5.43 -12.74
N GLY A 65 17.29 -4.75 -12.54
CA GLY A 65 17.26 -3.29 -12.37
C GLY A 65 17.74 -2.48 -13.57
N ARG A 66 17.27 -2.79 -14.80
CA ARG A 66 17.39 -1.87 -15.95
C ARG A 66 16.90 -0.49 -15.49
N GLY A 67 17.80 0.49 -15.40
CA GLY A 67 17.72 1.60 -14.43
C GLY A 67 16.41 2.38 -14.44
N TRP A 68 15.78 2.56 -15.60
CA TRP A 68 14.52 3.30 -15.73
C TRP A 68 13.31 2.56 -15.12
N PHE A 69 13.27 1.22 -15.18
CA PHE A 69 12.18 0.43 -14.60
C PHE A 69 12.19 0.50 -13.07
N ALA A 70 13.38 0.55 -12.45
CA ALA A 70 13.49 0.68 -11.01
C ALA A 70 12.94 2.03 -10.52
N VAL A 71 13.20 3.11 -11.28
CA VAL A 71 12.64 4.43 -11.00
C VAL A 71 11.11 4.43 -11.11
N LEU A 72 10.58 3.86 -12.20
CA LEU A 72 9.13 3.74 -12.40
C LEU A 72 8.47 2.93 -11.27
N ALA A 73 9.06 1.78 -10.91
CA ALA A 73 8.55 0.96 -9.81
C ALA A 73 8.55 1.72 -8.47
N SER A 74 9.59 2.50 -8.19
CA SER A 74 9.64 3.34 -6.99
C SER A 74 8.59 4.45 -6.99
N LEU A 75 8.35 5.11 -8.13
CA LEU A 75 7.30 6.13 -8.24
C LEU A 75 5.91 5.53 -8.02
N VAL A 76 5.63 4.38 -8.64
CA VAL A 76 4.35 3.68 -8.45
C VAL A 76 4.20 3.20 -7.02
N ALA A 77 5.26 2.72 -6.37
CA ALA A 77 5.20 2.31 -4.97
C ALA A 77 4.90 3.47 -4.02
N VAL A 78 5.48 4.65 -4.27
CA VAL A 78 5.14 5.87 -3.52
C VAL A 78 3.68 6.26 -3.75
N ALA A 79 3.23 6.30 -5.00
CA ALA A 79 1.84 6.63 -5.33
C ALA A 79 0.86 5.65 -4.68
N ALA A 80 1.19 4.35 -4.70
CA ALA A 80 0.40 3.30 -4.07
C ALA A 80 0.30 3.48 -2.54
N ALA A 81 1.43 3.68 -1.88
CA ALA A 81 1.48 3.90 -0.43
C ALA A 81 0.70 5.16 -0.02
N VAL A 82 0.84 6.25 -0.78
CA VAL A 82 0.12 7.51 -0.56
C VAL A 82 -1.40 7.32 -0.77
N ALA A 83 -1.79 6.57 -1.80
CA ALA A 83 -3.20 6.24 -2.03
C ALA A 83 -3.79 5.41 -0.87
N CYS A 84 -3.05 4.44 -0.32
CA CYS A 84 -3.45 3.68 0.86
C CYS A 84 -3.64 4.54 2.12
N LEU A 85 -3.07 5.74 2.17
CA LEU A 85 -3.29 6.70 3.25
C LEU A 85 -4.50 7.60 2.97
N LEU A 86 -4.62 8.12 1.75
CA LEU A 86 -5.62 9.13 1.39
C LEU A 86 -7.03 8.54 1.21
N VAL A 87 -7.12 7.37 0.56
CA VAL A 87 -8.39 6.74 0.20
C VAL A 87 -9.18 6.34 1.44
N PRO A 88 -8.62 5.60 2.42
CA PRO A 88 -9.43 5.17 3.57
C PRO A 88 -9.82 6.33 4.47
N ASN A 89 -8.97 7.37 4.57
CA ASN A 89 -9.27 8.62 5.28
C ASN A 89 -10.35 9.48 4.60
N GLY A 90 -10.83 9.09 3.41
CA GLY A 90 -11.89 9.78 2.70
C GLY A 90 -11.46 11.10 2.06
N VAL A 91 -10.15 11.40 2.01
CA VAL A 91 -9.61 12.56 1.29
C VAL A 91 -9.81 12.38 -0.21
N ILE A 92 -9.60 11.16 -0.71
CA ILE A 92 -9.96 10.75 -2.07
C ILE A 92 -11.19 9.83 -1.96
N PRO A 93 -12.41 10.33 -2.24
CA PRO A 93 -13.60 9.52 -2.16
C PRO A 93 -13.65 8.52 -3.32
N LEU A 94 -13.24 7.27 -3.08
CA LEU A 94 -13.48 6.16 -3.99
C LEU A 94 -14.86 5.56 -3.71
N ARG A 95 -15.82 5.89 -4.57
CA ARG A 95 -17.20 5.41 -4.55
C ARG A 95 -17.62 5.00 -5.96
N GLY A 96 -18.31 3.88 -6.09
CA GLY A 96 -18.84 3.40 -7.37
C GLY A 96 -20.01 2.43 -7.16
N ALA A 97 -20.45 1.76 -8.23
CA ALA A 97 -21.59 0.83 -8.30
C ALA A 97 -21.76 -0.11 -7.08
N GLY A 98 -22.34 0.39 -5.98
CA GLY A 98 -22.55 -0.35 -4.72
C GLY A 98 -21.35 -0.45 -3.77
N TRP A 99 -20.18 0.10 -4.09
CA TRP A 99 -18.95 -0.02 -3.28
C TRP A 99 -18.42 1.35 -2.87
N VAL A 100 -18.04 1.46 -1.59
CA VAL A 100 -17.56 2.70 -0.99
C VAL A 100 -16.35 2.37 -0.13
N CYS A 101 -15.19 2.93 -0.45
CA CYS A 101 -14.05 2.89 0.44
C CYS A 101 -14.26 3.87 1.59
N GLY A 102 -13.93 3.45 2.80
CA GLY A 102 -13.94 4.32 3.96
C GLY A 102 -13.66 3.58 5.26
N LEU A 103 -13.32 4.37 6.26
CA LEU A 103 -13.14 3.92 7.64
C LEU A 103 -14.46 3.64 8.33
N CYS A 104 -14.35 2.84 9.40
CA CYS A 104 -15.44 2.58 10.30
C CYS A 104 -15.75 3.86 11.10
N GLY A 105 -17.04 4.13 11.32
CA GLY A 105 -17.49 5.37 11.98
C GLY A 105 -17.03 5.45 13.43
N ASP A 106 -17.01 4.32 14.12
CA ASP A 106 -16.54 4.22 15.50
C ASP A 106 -15.00 4.12 15.56
N PRO A 107 -14.32 5.01 16.31
CA PRO A 107 -12.87 4.98 16.50
C PRO A 107 -12.35 3.77 17.29
N THR A 108 -13.19 3.09 18.06
CA THR A 108 -12.80 1.96 18.91
C THR A 108 -12.70 0.63 18.15
N HIS A 109 -13.26 0.55 16.95
CA HIS A 109 -13.21 -0.67 16.15
C HIS A 109 -11.79 -0.97 15.64
N ALA A 110 -11.44 -2.26 15.58
CA ALA A 110 -10.11 -2.77 15.22
C ALA A 110 -9.58 -2.19 13.88
N CYS A 111 -10.47 -1.95 12.91
CA CYS A 111 -10.12 -1.32 11.64
C CYS A 111 -9.42 0.04 11.82
N ARG A 112 -9.93 0.88 12.74
CA ARG A 112 -9.42 2.24 12.98
C ARG A 112 -8.36 2.27 14.09
N ALA A 113 -8.51 1.44 15.12
CA ALA A 113 -7.60 1.38 16.25
C ALA A 113 -6.29 0.64 15.96
N VAL A 114 -6.29 -0.36 15.07
CA VAL A 114 -5.14 -1.25 14.83
C VAL A 114 -4.72 -1.28 13.36
N THR A 115 -5.64 -1.58 12.44
CA THR A 115 -5.28 -1.78 11.02
C THR A 115 -4.72 -0.50 10.40
N MET A 116 -5.40 0.64 10.60
CA MET A 116 -4.99 1.91 10.01
C MET A 116 -3.68 2.49 10.54
N PRO A 117 -3.39 2.48 11.86
CA PRO A 117 -2.08 2.91 12.32
C PRO A 117 -0.96 1.98 11.82
N LEU A 118 -1.23 0.68 11.66
CA LEU A 118 -0.26 -0.25 11.08
C LEU A 118 -0.02 0.05 9.58
N VAL A 119 -1.08 0.19 8.79
CA VAL A 119 -0.99 0.59 7.36
C VAL A 119 -0.27 1.92 7.23
N ARG A 120 -0.52 2.89 8.13
CA ARG A 120 0.16 4.18 8.12
C ARG A 120 1.66 4.06 8.32
N LYS A 121 2.10 3.23 9.26
CA LYS A 121 3.53 2.97 9.51
C LYS A 121 4.19 2.29 8.32
N ILE A 122 3.55 1.28 7.74
CA ILE A 122 4.07 0.53 6.57
C ILE A 122 4.14 1.45 5.34
N ALA A 123 3.08 2.19 5.05
CA ALA A 123 3.04 3.13 3.93
C ALA A 123 4.12 4.22 4.08
N ALA A 124 4.30 4.78 5.29
CA ALA A 124 5.38 5.73 5.55
C ALA A 124 6.77 5.12 5.32
N ALA A 125 6.99 3.86 5.72
CA ALA A 125 8.24 3.16 5.46
C ALA A 125 8.49 2.93 3.96
N ILE A 126 7.46 2.54 3.20
CA ILE A 126 7.54 2.39 1.73
C ILE A 126 7.91 3.73 1.07
N VAL A 127 7.27 4.82 1.48
CA VAL A 127 7.57 6.16 0.94
C VAL A 127 9.01 6.55 1.26
N ALA A 128 9.43 6.46 2.51
CA ALA A 128 10.79 6.82 2.92
C ALA A 128 11.85 6.00 2.16
N LEU A 129 11.65 4.68 2.05
CA LEU A 129 12.58 3.80 1.35
C LEU A 129 12.69 4.12 -0.15
N ASN A 130 11.56 4.37 -0.81
CA ASN A 130 11.56 4.67 -2.25
C ASN A 130 12.13 6.08 -2.53
N VAL A 131 11.87 7.07 -1.67
CA VAL A 131 12.48 8.40 -1.78
C VAL A 131 14.00 8.33 -1.64
N VAL A 132 14.51 7.60 -0.64
CA VAL A 132 15.96 7.38 -0.48
C VAL A 132 16.56 6.64 -1.68
N SER A 133 15.87 5.60 -2.17
CA SER A 133 16.29 4.86 -3.37
C SER A 133 16.37 5.76 -4.62
N LEU A 134 15.40 6.66 -4.80
CA LEU A 134 15.39 7.67 -5.86
C LEU A 134 16.58 8.63 -5.73
N ILE A 135 16.78 9.24 -4.56
CA ILE A 135 17.89 10.16 -4.31
C ILE A 135 19.23 9.49 -4.61
N LEU A 136 19.44 8.27 -4.09
CA LEU A 136 20.69 7.53 -4.33
C LEU A 136 20.87 7.15 -5.81
N SER A 137 19.78 6.91 -6.54
CA SER A 137 19.83 6.63 -7.97
C SER A 137 20.20 7.86 -8.79
N PHE A 138 19.73 9.05 -8.41
CA PHE A 138 20.13 10.31 -9.03
C PHE A 138 21.57 10.69 -8.70
N VAL A 139 21.97 10.61 -7.42
CA VAL A 139 23.33 10.97 -6.97
C VAL A 139 24.39 10.05 -7.58
N ARG A 140 24.10 8.76 -7.74
CA ARG A 140 25.05 7.80 -8.34
C ARG A 140 24.94 7.67 -9.86
N GLY A 141 23.83 8.08 -10.46
CA GLY A 141 23.63 8.08 -11.92
C GLY A 141 24.34 9.22 -12.64
N GLY A 142 24.93 10.17 -11.91
CA GLY A 142 25.78 11.25 -12.44
C GLY A 142 27.28 10.95 -12.45
N ARG A 143 27.69 9.69 -12.30
CA ARG A 143 29.06 9.19 -12.53
C ARG A 143 29.00 8.01 -13.50
#